data_AF-A0A9N8YU21-F1
#
_entry.id   AF-A0A9N8YU21-F1
#
_cell.length_a   1.000
_cell.length_b   1.000
_cell.length_c   1.000
_cell.angle_alpha   90.00
_cell.angle_beta   90.00
_cell.angle_gamma   90.00
#
_symmetry.space_group_name_H-M   'P 1'
#
loop_
_entity.id
_entity.type
_entity.pdbx_description
1 polymer ?
#
loop_
_entity_poly.entity_id
_entity_poly.type
_entity_poly.pdbx_seq_one_letter_code
_entity_poly.pdbx_strand_id
1 'polypeptide(L)'
;MDITLEQVVKYCSSQLDQYQRCVEKNPQDWHTNSACLKLKKELTKCADENIKELREVKQKCNSSIIGYDQCLSKNSKEPEKCIEQLKALYYCTEAAAGRKLGVIIDDKDKNQ
;
A
#
# COMPACT_ATOMS: atom_id res chain seq x y z
N MET A 1 -3.73 -8.69 -0.88
CA MET A 1 -4.18 -7.29 -0.79
C MET A 1 -5.66 -7.16 -0.38
N ASP A 2 -6.50 -8.19 -0.57
CA ASP A 2 -7.95 -8.09 -0.27
C ASP A 2 -8.30 -8.09 1.23
N ILE A 3 -7.56 -8.85 2.04
CA ILE A 3 -7.82 -8.98 3.50
C ILE A 3 -7.67 -7.62 4.23
N THR A 4 -6.77 -6.75 3.75
CA THR A 4 -6.55 -5.44 4.35
C THR A 4 -7.67 -4.46 4.05
N LEU A 5 -8.32 -4.57 2.88
CA LEU A 5 -9.41 -3.66 2.52
C LEU A 5 -10.67 -3.94 3.34
N GLU A 6 -11.00 -5.22 3.56
CA GLU A 6 -12.13 -5.61 4.43
C GLU A 6 -11.95 -5.09 5.86
N GLN A 7 -10.74 -5.18 6.41
CA GLN A 7 -10.43 -4.62 7.73
C GLN A 7 -10.55 -3.09 7.75
N VAL A 8 -10.12 -2.39 6.69
CA VAL A 8 -10.28 -0.93 6.56
C VAL A 8 -11.76 -0.56 6.50
N VAL A 9 -12.57 -1.27 5.72
CA VAL A 9 -14.02 -1.03 5.68
C VAL A 9 -14.65 -1.29 7.05
N LYS A 10 -14.23 -2.36 7.74
CA LYS A 10 -14.79 -2.71 9.06
C LYS A 10 -14.46 -1.69 10.15
N TYR A 11 -13.22 -1.21 10.22
CA TYR A 11 -12.75 -0.39 11.34
C TYR A 11 -12.65 1.11 11.02
N CYS A 12 -12.59 1.48 9.73
CA CYS A 12 -12.30 2.84 9.27
C CYS A 12 -13.27 3.33 8.18
N SER A 13 -14.49 2.75 8.09
CA SER A 13 -15.51 3.12 7.09
C SER A 13 -15.79 4.62 7.03
N SER A 14 -15.92 5.28 8.18
CA SER A 14 -16.20 6.72 8.23
C SER A 14 -15.10 7.56 7.57
N GLN A 15 -13.83 7.26 7.85
CA GLN A 15 -12.70 7.97 7.24
C GLN A 15 -12.57 7.62 5.75
N LEU A 16 -12.83 6.36 5.39
CA LEU A 16 -12.80 5.87 4.01
C LEU A 16 -13.85 6.59 3.16
N ASP A 17 -15.09 6.66 3.63
CA ASP A 17 -16.20 7.32 2.93
C ASP A 17 -15.94 8.81 2.71
N GLN A 18 -15.42 9.50 3.73
CA GLN A 18 -15.10 10.92 3.63
C GLN A 18 -14.00 11.16 2.59
N TYR A 19 -12.94 10.36 2.63
CA TYR A 19 -11.86 10.45 1.67
C TYR A 19 -12.34 10.15 0.24
N GLN A 20 -13.12 9.08 0.06
CA GLN A 20 -13.68 8.71 -1.24
C GLN A 20 -14.54 9.83 -1.83
N ARG A 21 -15.46 10.40 -1.04
CA ARG A 21 -16.28 11.54 -1.48
C ARG A 21 -15.45 12.76 -1.87
N CYS A 22 -14.31 12.97 -1.22
CA CYS A 22 -13.39 14.04 -1.59
C CYS A 22 -12.76 13.79 -2.96
N VAL A 23 -12.27 12.57 -3.21
CA VAL A 23 -11.67 12.16 -4.48
C VAL A 23 -12.69 12.27 -5.63
N GLU A 24 -13.91 11.78 -5.42
CA GLU A 24 -14.99 11.84 -6.41
C GLU A 24 -15.37 13.28 -6.78
N LYS A 25 -15.33 14.20 -5.82
CA LYS A 25 -15.60 15.63 -6.05
C LYS A 25 -14.44 16.38 -6.71
N ASN A 26 -13.21 15.86 -6.63
CA ASN A 26 -12.00 16.53 -7.09
C ASN A 26 -11.20 15.62 -8.05
N PRO A 27 -11.78 15.12 -9.16
CA PRO A 27 -11.17 14.06 -9.96
C PRO A 27 -9.85 14.45 -10.62
N GLN A 28 -9.61 15.75 -10.85
CA GLN A 28 -8.41 16.25 -11.53
C GLN A 28 -7.23 16.51 -10.57
N ASP A 29 -7.51 16.87 -9.32
CA ASP A 29 -6.53 17.43 -8.38
C ASP A 29 -6.61 16.85 -6.96
N TRP A 30 -7.41 15.81 -6.71
CA TRP A 30 -7.53 15.19 -5.37
C TRP A 30 -6.19 14.85 -4.69
N HIS A 31 -5.16 14.55 -5.48
CA HIS A 31 -3.83 14.17 -5.01
C HIS A 31 -2.97 15.35 -4.54
N THR A 32 -3.32 16.58 -4.93
CA THR A 32 -2.71 17.84 -4.46
C THR A 32 -3.65 18.67 -3.59
N ASN A 33 -4.96 18.36 -3.62
CA ASN A 33 -5.99 19.04 -2.85
C ASN A 33 -5.79 18.85 -1.33
N SER A 34 -5.64 19.95 -0.60
CA SER A 34 -5.31 19.93 0.83
C SER A 34 -6.37 19.25 1.70
N ALA A 35 -7.66 19.34 1.34
CA ALA A 35 -8.74 18.68 2.07
C ALA A 35 -8.68 17.16 1.88
N CYS A 36 -8.50 16.68 0.65
CA CYS A 36 -8.37 15.26 0.38
C CYS A 36 -7.08 14.68 1.01
N LEU A 37 -5.98 15.44 1.01
CA LEU A 37 -4.74 15.04 1.70
C LEU A 37 -4.93 14.92 3.23
N LYS A 38 -5.73 15.80 3.85
CA LYS A 38 -6.07 15.70 5.27
C LYS A 38 -6.87 14.43 5.56
N LEU A 39 -7.91 14.16 4.77
CA LEU A 39 -8.74 12.96 4.91
C LEU A 39 -7.95 11.67 4.67
N LYS A 40 -7.02 11.67 3.71
CA LYS A 40 -6.07 10.57 3.50
C LYS A 40 -5.24 10.30 4.75
N LYS A 41 -4.72 11.35 5.41
CA LYS A 41 -3.93 11.20 6.66
C LYS A 41 -4.78 10.62 7.79
N GLU A 42 -6.04 11.05 7.92
CA GLU A 42 -6.96 10.54 8.93
C GLU A 42 -7.30 9.07 8.70
N LEU A 43 -7.55 8.67 7.46
CA LEU A 43 -7.75 7.26 7.08
C LEU A 43 -6.51 6.42 7.38
N THR A 44 -5.32 6.88 6.99
CA THR A 44 -4.05 6.19 7.29
C THR A 44 -3.85 6.04 8.80
N LYS A 45 -4.14 7.09 9.59
CA LYS A 45 -4.04 7.03 11.05
C LYS A 45 -4.99 5.99 11.64
N CYS A 46 -6.25 5.96 11.20
CA CYS A 46 -7.21 4.96 11.65
C CYS A 46 -6.71 3.54 11.37
N ALA A 47 -6.17 3.30 10.17
CA ALA A 47 -5.64 2.01 9.76
C ALA A 47 -4.43 1.59 10.60
N ASP A 48 -3.49 2.51 10.88
CA ASP A 48 -2.32 2.26 11.74
C ASP A 48 -2.71 1.92 13.19
N GLU A 49 -3.77 2.54 13.71
CA GLU A 49 -4.25 2.34 15.08
C GLU A 49 -5.03 1.04 15.25
N ASN A 50 -5.88 0.68 14.28
CA ASN A 50 -6.86 -0.40 14.41
C ASN A 50 -6.51 -1.70 13.67
N ILE A 51 -5.60 -1.66 12.69
CA ILE A 51 -5.28 -2.81 11.84
C ILE A 51 -3.83 -3.23 12.08
N LYS A 52 -3.66 -4.15 13.02
CA LYS A 52 -2.33 -4.58 13.51
C LYS A 52 -1.48 -5.15 12.38
N GLU A 53 -2.05 -6.00 11.54
CA GLU A 53 -1.35 -6.64 10.43
C GLU A 53 -0.81 -5.61 9.44
N LEU A 54 -1.60 -4.57 9.13
CA LEU A 54 -1.19 -3.48 8.24
C LEU A 54 -0.04 -2.66 8.87
N ARG A 55 -0.15 -2.34 10.17
CA ARG A 55 0.92 -1.63 10.89
C ARG A 55 2.22 -2.43 10.88
N GLU A 56 2.16 -3.74 11.09
CA GLU A 56 3.35 -4.60 11.09
C GLU A 56 4.01 -4.66 9.72
N VAL A 57 3.23 -4.79 8.64
CA VAL A 57 3.75 -4.75 7.26
C VAL A 57 4.44 -3.41 7.00
N LYS A 58 3.80 -2.29 7.36
CA LYS A 58 4.37 -0.95 7.21
C LYS A 58 5.69 -0.79 7.97
N GLN A 59 5.78 -1.30 9.18
CA GLN A 59 7.01 -1.27 9.99
C GLN A 59 8.12 -2.13 9.38
N LYS A 60 7.82 -3.38 9.00
CA LYS A 60 8.79 -4.31 8.41
C LYS A 60 9.32 -3.81 7.05
N CYS A 61 8.44 -3.21 6.26
CA CYS A 61 8.76 -2.76 4.90
C CYS A 61 9.10 -1.28 4.78
N ASN A 62 9.32 -0.58 5.90
CA ASN A 62 9.55 0.87 5.92
C ASN A 62 10.69 1.32 4.99
N SER A 63 11.79 0.56 4.91
CA SER A 63 12.90 0.87 4.01
C SER A 63 12.51 0.81 2.52
N SER A 64 11.73 -0.20 2.13
CA SER A 64 11.26 -0.36 0.75
C SER A 64 10.20 0.68 0.40
N ILE A 65 9.33 1.04 1.35
CA ILE A 65 8.36 2.13 1.21
C ILE A 65 9.09 3.45 0.93
N ILE A 66 10.06 3.80 1.78
CA ILE A 66 10.85 5.02 1.62
C ILE A 66 11.59 5.04 0.28
N GLY A 67 12.19 3.90 -0.12
CA GLY A 67 12.91 3.81 -1.39
C GLY A 67 12.00 4.06 -2.60
N TYR A 68 10.78 3.51 -2.59
CA TYR A 68 9.80 3.74 -3.64
C TYR A 68 9.29 5.18 -3.66
N ASP A 69 8.92 5.73 -2.49
CA ASP A 69 8.44 7.11 -2.36
C ASP A 69 9.51 8.13 -2.83
N GLN A 70 10.77 7.90 -2.48
CA GLN A 70 11.88 8.73 -2.94
C GLN A 70 12.07 8.67 -4.45
N CYS A 71 11.91 7.49 -5.05
CA CYS A 71 11.99 7.35 -6.50
C CYS A 71 10.84 8.12 -7.17
N LEU A 72 9.61 7.97 -6.71
CA LEU A 72 8.45 8.68 -7.25
C LEU A 72 8.58 10.20 -7.13
N SER A 73 9.09 10.69 -6.00
CA SER A 73 9.34 12.12 -5.79
C SER A 73 10.32 12.70 -6.81
N LYS A 74 11.36 11.92 -7.19
CA LYS A 74 12.35 12.32 -8.20
C LYS A 74 11.87 12.15 -9.64
N ASN A 75 10.95 11.20 -9.89
CA ASN A 75 10.50 10.80 -11.22
C ASN A 75 8.98 10.97 -11.38
N SER A 76 8.40 12.07 -10.88
CA SER A 76 6.94 12.28 -10.83
C SER A 76 6.23 12.25 -12.20
N LYS A 77 6.98 12.50 -13.28
CA LYS A 77 6.48 12.43 -14.67
C LYS A 77 6.78 11.11 -15.38
N GLU A 78 7.66 10.28 -14.81
CA GLU A 78 8.15 9.02 -15.39
C GLU A 78 8.17 7.92 -14.31
N PRO A 79 7.01 7.58 -13.70
CA PRO A 79 6.93 6.62 -12.59
C PRO A 79 7.40 5.21 -12.96
N GLU A 80 7.42 4.86 -14.24
CA GLU A 80 7.97 3.61 -14.77
C GLU A 80 9.45 3.40 -14.43
N LYS A 81 10.21 4.48 -14.17
CA LYS A 81 11.59 4.38 -13.68
C LYS A 81 11.71 3.75 -12.29
N CYS A 82 10.61 3.69 -11.55
CA CYS A 82 10.55 3.19 -10.18
C CYS A 82 10.08 1.74 -10.06
N ILE A 83 9.99 1.01 -11.18
CA ILE A 83 9.53 -0.40 -11.21
C ILE A 83 10.39 -1.30 -10.31
N GLU A 84 11.71 -1.10 -10.24
CA GLU A 84 12.57 -1.91 -9.38
C GLU A 84 12.31 -1.68 -7.88
N GLN A 85 12.10 -0.41 -7.48
CA GLN A 85 11.72 -0.09 -6.10
C GLN A 85 10.31 -0.61 -5.77
N LEU A 86 9.39 -0.57 -6.74
CA LEU A 86 8.06 -1.15 -6.61
C LEU A 86 8.12 -2.67 -6.40
N LYS A 87 8.96 -3.39 -7.17
CA LYS A 87 9.19 -4.84 -6.99
C LYS A 87 9.73 -5.16 -5.60
N ALA A 88 10.72 -4.39 -5.12
CA ALA A 88 11.29 -4.57 -3.79
C ALA A 88 10.23 -4.39 -2.69
N LEU A 89 9.40 -3.34 -2.81
CA LEU A 89 8.28 -3.11 -1.90
C LEU A 89 7.28 -4.26 -1.95
N TYR A 90 6.90 -4.71 -3.14
CA TYR A 90 5.98 -5.83 -3.33
C TYR A 90 6.48 -7.11 -2.62
N TYR A 91 7.72 -7.52 -2.87
CA TYR A 91 8.28 -8.72 -2.23
C TYR A 91 8.35 -8.61 -0.71
N CYS A 92 8.66 -7.42 -0.18
CA CYS A 92 8.62 -7.21 1.25
C CYS A 92 7.19 -7.37 1.81
N THR A 93 6.19 -6.78 1.14
CA THR A 93 4.80 -6.86 1.62
C THR A 93 4.25 -8.28 1.62
N GLU A 94 4.59 -9.09 0.61
CA GLU A 94 4.19 -10.49 0.54
C GLU A 94 4.85 -11.31 1.65
N ALA A 95 6.16 -11.14 1.85
CA ALA A 95 6.89 -11.80 2.94
C ALA A 95 6.34 -11.40 4.32
N ALA A 96 6.01 -10.11 4.52
CA ALA A 96 5.48 -9.60 5.78
C ALA A 96 4.04 -10.06 6.05
N ALA A 97 3.23 -10.24 5.01
CA ALA A 97 1.86 -10.75 5.09
C ALA A 97 1.78 -12.29 5.18
N GLY A 98 2.92 -12.99 5.18
CA GLY A 98 2.98 -14.45 5.20
C GLY A 98 2.47 -15.11 3.91
N ARG A 99 2.27 -14.34 2.83
CA ARG A 99 1.94 -14.86 1.52
C ARG A 99 3.26 -15.24 0.83
N LYS A 100 3.58 -16.53 0.83
CA LYS A 100 4.52 -17.05 -0.17
C LYS A 100 3.78 -17.03 -1.51
N LEU A 101 4.40 -16.49 -2.55
CA LEU A 101 4.01 -16.78 -3.92
C LEU A 101 3.99 -18.31 -4.07
N GLY A 102 2.80 -18.89 -4.07
CA GLY A 102 2.57 -20.07 -4.87
C GLY A 102 2.52 -19.56 -6.30
N VAL A 103 3.58 -19.87 -7.08
CA VAL A 103 3.73 -19.86 -8.54
C VAL A 103 5.10 -19.28 -8.93
N ILE A 104 6.04 -19.96 -9.59
CA ILE A 104 6.28 -21.38 -9.94
C ILE A 104 7.81 -21.52 -9.94
N ILE A 105 8.37 -22.36 -9.07
CA ILE A 105 9.61 -23.07 -9.39
C ILE A 105 9.13 -24.50 -9.57
N ASP A 106 9.32 -25.07 -10.76
CA ASP A 106 9.04 -26.47 -11.03
C ASP A 106 9.66 -27.35 -9.95
N ASP A 107 8.85 -27.87 -9.03
CA ASP A 107 9.18 -29.03 -8.21
C ASP A 107 9.13 -30.28 -9.11
N LYS A 108 10.02 -30.34 -10.10
CA LYS A 108 10.53 -31.59 -10.66
C LYS A 108 11.91 -31.84 -10.07
N ASP A 109 11.96 -32.25 -8.80
CA ASP A 109 12.87 -33.30 -8.32
C ASP A 109 12.70 -33.53 -6.82
N LYS A 110 11.70 -34.37 -6.49
CA LYS A 110 11.76 -35.23 -5.32
C LYS A 110 11.34 -36.64 -5.72
N ASN A 111 12.19 -37.30 -6.49
CA ASN A 111 12.32 -38.74 -6.39
C ASN A 111 13.68 -39.21 -6.93
N GLN A 112 14.71 -39.17 -6.08
CA GLN A 112 15.79 -40.15 -6.09
C GLN A 112 16.31 -40.35 -4.67
#